data_AF-A0A9D9MGD3-F1
#
_entry.id   AF-A0A9D9MGD3-F1
#
_cell.length_a   1.000
_cell.length_b   1.000
_cell.length_c   1.000
_cell.angle_alpha   90.00
_cell.angle_beta   90.00
_cell.angle_gamma   90.00
#
_symmetry.space_group_name_H-M   'P 1'
#
loop_
_entity.id
_entity.type
_entity.pdbx_description
1 polymer ?
#
loop_
_entity_poly.entity_id
_entity_poly.type
_entity_poly.pdbx_seq_one_letter_code
_entity_poly.pdbx_strand_id
1 'polypeptide(L)'
;RGLPNITNNVDAIAEILKPEAIEVFEKMNVLTRQELEARYNIYLQVYSRQIKMEATVMLQMARKDIVPATLKYVHDVASTVNEVKESGVKCPLSREEEMIASIMDSVDKFMQTCLVLERELKNAHELTEPFEKACAYRDKVFATMKVLRSYGDALERVVGKTYWPFATYEDLLFNI
;
A
#
# COMPACT_ATOMS: atom_id res chain seq x y z
N ARG A 1 -20.09 28.22 -6.67
CA ARG A 1 -20.84 27.70 -5.50
C ARG A 1 -20.03 27.69 -4.20
N GLY A 2 -18.70 27.93 -4.17
CA GLY A 2 -17.96 28.24 -2.93
C GLY A 2 -17.91 27.14 -1.87
N LEU A 3 -18.43 25.95 -2.17
CA LEU A 3 -18.46 24.82 -1.24
C LEU A 3 -17.04 24.24 -1.11
N PRO A 4 -16.53 24.04 0.12
CA PRO A 4 -15.22 23.44 0.32
C PRO A 4 -15.23 21.99 -0.18
N ASN A 5 -14.16 21.59 -0.87
CA ASN A 5 -13.92 20.21 -1.29
C ASN A 5 -12.67 19.69 -0.59
N ILE A 6 -12.87 18.94 0.49
CA ILE A 6 -11.81 18.35 1.31
C ILE A 6 -11.72 16.87 0.94
N THR A 7 -10.60 16.47 0.35
CA THR A 7 -10.42 15.13 -0.25
C THR A 7 -9.72 14.13 0.68
N ASN A 8 -9.27 14.58 1.85
CA ASN A 8 -8.55 13.73 2.79
C ASN A 8 -9.09 13.84 4.22
N ASN A 9 -8.96 12.74 4.95
CA ASN A 9 -9.56 12.58 6.27
C ASN A 9 -8.89 13.47 7.33
N VAL A 10 -7.56 13.63 7.26
CA VAL A 10 -6.80 14.44 8.24
C VAL A 10 -7.27 15.90 8.24
N ASP A 11 -7.41 16.49 7.06
CA ASP A 11 -7.90 17.87 6.93
C ASP A 11 -9.40 17.97 7.28
N ALA A 12 -10.19 16.95 6.97
CA ALA A 12 -11.61 16.92 7.35
C ALA A 12 -11.81 16.84 8.86
N ILE A 13 -10.96 16.12 9.59
CA ILE A 13 -11.00 16.04 11.06
C ILE A 13 -10.69 17.41 11.67
N ALA A 14 -9.80 18.20 11.06
CA ALA A 14 -9.46 19.55 11.54
C ALA A 14 -10.64 20.53 11.49
N GLU A 15 -11.63 20.30 10.61
CA GLU A 15 -12.83 21.13 10.52
C GLU A 15 -13.69 21.09 11.80
N ILE A 16 -13.58 20.03 12.60
CA ILE A 16 -14.33 19.87 13.86
C ILE A 16 -13.96 20.95 14.88
N LEU A 17 -12.73 21.49 14.80
CA LEU A 17 -12.23 22.54 15.70
C LEU A 17 -12.46 23.95 15.18
N LYS A 18 -13.17 24.11 14.05
CA LYS A 18 -13.50 25.44 13.55
C LYS A 18 -14.48 26.16 14.48
N PRO A 19 -14.34 27.49 14.66
CA PRO A 19 -15.22 28.26 15.54
C PRO A 19 -16.71 28.06 15.22
N GLU A 20 -17.07 28.01 13.93
CA GLU A 20 -18.44 27.83 13.48
C GLU A 20 -18.99 26.44 13.86
N ALA A 21 -18.15 25.41 13.80
CA ALA A 21 -18.53 24.06 14.19
C ALA A 21 -18.71 23.96 15.72
N ILE A 22 -17.75 24.49 16.48
CA ILE A 22 -17.81 24.51 17.95
C ILE A 22 -19.06 25.25 18.42
N GLU A 23 -19.34 26.42 17.85
CA GLU A 23 -20.51 27.24 18.22
C GLU A 23 -21.83 26.49 18.01
N VAL A 24 -21.96 25.73 16.91
CA VAL A 24 -23.16 24.93 16.65
C VAL A 24 -23.31 23.80 17.67
N PHE A 25 -22.24 23.06 17.97
CA PHE A 25 -22.28 21.96 18.94
C PHE A 25 -22.58 22.43 20.36
N GLU A 26 -22.01 23.58 20.77
CA GLU A 26 -22.27 24.19 22.07
C GLU A 26 -23.70 24.74 22.17
N LYS A 27 -24.18 25.45 21.14
CA LYS A 27 -25.58 25.96 21.11
C LYS A 27 -26.62 24.86 21.19
N MET A 28 -26.36 23.73 20.55
CA MET A 28 -27.25 22.56 20.58
C MET A 28 -27.07 21.71 21.85
N ASN A 29 -26.13 22.08 22.74
CA ASN A 29 -25.80 21.38 23.97
C ASN A 29 -25.48 19.88 23.75
N VAL A 30 -24.82 19.57 22.62
CA VAL A 30 -24.47 18.21 22.22
C VAL A 30 -23.04 17.85 22.66
N LEU A 31 -22.10 18.76 22.43
CA LEU A 31 -20.68 18.61 22.81
C LEU A 31 -20.12 19.96 23.25
N THR A 32 -19.23 19.91 24.23
CA THR A 32 -18.41 21.04 24.68
C THR A 32 -17.13 21.14 23.85
N ARG A 33 -16.49 22.31 23.84
CA ARG A 33 -15.16 22.50 23.22
C ARG A 33 -14.13 21.45 23.64
N GLN A 34 -14.05 21.14 24.94
CA GLN A 34 -13.09 20.16 25.46
C GLN A 34 -13.35 18.75 24.91
N GLU A 35 -14.63 18.36 24.77
CA GLU A 35 -14.99 17.07 24.17
C GLU A 35 -14.68 17.02 22.68
N LEU A 36 -14.84 18.14 21.96
CA LEU A 36 -14.47 18.24 20.55
C LEU A 36 -12.96 18.10 20.35
N GLU A 37 -12.15 18.75 21.19
CA GLU A 37 -10.68 18.61 21.20
C GLU A 37 -10.24 17.18 21.52
N ALA A 38 -10.89 16.53 22.49
CA ALA A 38 -10.63 15.12 22.79
C ALA A 38 -10.96 14.21 21.60
N ARG A 39 -12.12 14.41 20.96
CA ARG A 39 -12.54 13.66 19.76
C ARG A 39 -11.61 13.87 18.58
N TYR A 40 -11.19 15.11 18.34
CA TYR A 40 -10.22 15.46 17.30
C TYR A 40 -8.94 14.63 17.46
N ASN A 41 -8.36 14.62 18.66
CA ASN A 41 -7.15 13.85 18.94
C ASN A 41 -7.36 12.34 18.78
N ILE A 42 -8.49 11.81 19.26
CA ILE A 42 -8.84 10.39 19.11
C ILE A 42 -8.96 10.02 17.62
N TYR A 43 -9.64 10.83 16.80
CA TYR A 43 -9.81 10.54 15.38
C TYR A 43 -8.48 10.55 14.61
N LEU A 44 -7.58 11.49 14.91
CA LEU A 44 -6.24 11.50 14.32
C LEU A 44 -5.42 10.26 14.71
N GLN A 45 -5.53 9.82 15.96
CA GLN A 45 -4.88 8.60 16.43
C GLN A 45 -5.45 7.34 15.77
N VAL A 46 -6.78 7.25 15.64
CA VAL A 46 -7.45 6.13 14.95
C VAL A 46 -7.01 6.06 13.50
N TYR A 47 -7.01 7.19 12.80
CA TYR A 47 -6.52 7.28 11.41
C TYR A 47 -5.07 6.78 11.29
N SER A 48 -4.17 7.33 12.11
CA SER A 48 -2.75 6.97 12.09
C SER A 48 -2.54 5.48 12.40
N ARG A 49 -3.28 4.94 13.36
CA ARG A 49 -3.23 3.52 13.74
C ARG A 49 -3.72 2.61 12.61
N GLN A 50 -4.81 2.99 11.95
CA GLN A 50 -5.36 2.22 10.85
C GLN A 50 -4.36 2.11 9.70
N ILE A 51 -3.83 3.25 9.22
CA ILE A 51 -2.84 3.27 8.14
C ILE A 51 -1.58 2.49 8.54
N LYS A 52 -1.13 2.60 9.80
CA LYS A 52 -0.01 1.80 10.30
C LYS A 52 -0.26 0.30 10.16
N MET A 53 -1.44 -0.17 10.58
CA MET A 53 -1.78 -1.60 10.50
C MET A 53 -1.85 -2.08 9.05
N GLU A 54 -2.54 -1.33 8.18
CA GLU A 54 -2.64 -1.65 6.76
C GLU A 54 -1.27 -1.72 6.08
N ALA A 55 -0.38 -0.75 6.34
CA ALA A 55 0.98 -0.75 5.83
C ALA A 55 1.82 -1.93 6.36
N THR A 56 1.66 -2.27 7.64
CA THR A 56 2.37 -3.42 8.26
C THR A 56 1.94 -4.74 7.63
N VAL A 57 0.62 -4.93 7.44
CA VAL A 57 0.08 -6.12 6.78
C VAL A 57 0.55 -6.18 5.32
N MET A 58 0.52 -5.05 4.61
CA MET A 58 1.01 -4.97 3.22
C MET A 58 2.48 -5.38 3.11
N LEU A 59 3.34 -4.96 4.03
CA LEU A 59 4.75 -5.40 4.08
C LEU A 59 4.89 -6.90 4.33
N GLN A 60 4.08 -7.45 5.23
CA GLN A 60 4.08 -8.90 5.50
C GLN A 60 3.68 -9.68 4.25
N MET A 61 2.59 -9.28 3.59
CA MET A 61 2.10 -9.91 2.36
C MET A 61 3.14 -9.81 1.23
N ALA A 62 3.74 -8.63 1.06
CA ALA A 62 4.78 -8.40 0.07
C ALA A 62 5.96 -9.38 0.23
N ARG A 63 6.48 -9.52 1.45
CA ARG A 63 7.69 -10.29 1.74
C ARG A 63 7.47 -11.79 1.83
N LYS A 64 6.35 -12.22 2.43
CA LYS A 64 6.09 -13.63 2.73
C LYS A 64 5.34 -14.34 1.62
N ASP A 65 4.51 -13.61 0.88
CA ASP A 65 3.61 -14.23 -0.10
C ASP A 65 4.03 -13.84 -1.53
N ILE A 66 4.05 -12.54 -1.87
CA ILE A 66 4.25 -12.07 -3.25
C ILE A 66 5.67 -12.36 -3.76
N VAL A 67 6.70 -11.96 -3.02
CA VAL A 67 8.10 -12.15 -3.46
C VAL A 67 8.44 -13.63 -3.64
N PRO A 68 8.16 -14.54 -2.68
CA PRO A 68 8.44 -15.96 -2.86
C PRO A 68 7.66 -16.60 -4.00
N ALA A 69 6.38 -16.22 -4.20
CA ALA A 69 5.59 -16.69 -5.33
C ALA A 69 6.19 -16.29 -6.68
N THR A 70 6.61 -15.03 -6.79
CA THR A 70 7.22 -14.48 -8.01
C THR A 70 8.56 -15.17 -8.31
N LEU A 71 9.39 -15.37 -7.29
CA LEU A 71 10.70 -16.03 -7.45
C LEU A 71 10.57 -17.50 -7.87
N LYS A 72 9.55 -18.23 -7.36
CA LYS A 72 9.25 -19.59 -7.82
C LYS A 72 8.87 -19.61 -9.30
N TYR A 73 8.00 -18.69 -9.72
CA TYR A 73 7.63 -18.57 -11.14
C TYR A 73 8.84 -18.29 -12.03
N VAL A 74 9.69 -17.34 -11.64
CA VAL A 74 10.92 -17.01 -12.39
C VAL A 74 11.86 -18.20 -12.47
N HIS A 75 12.02 -18.96 -11.37
CA HIS A 75 12.84 -20.17 -11.34
C HIS A 75 12.37 -21.20 -12.39
N ASP A 76 11.07 -21.47 -12.46
CA ASP A 76 10.54 -22.49 -13.36
C ASP A 76 10.63 -22.07 -14.84
N VAL A 77 10.41 -20.79 -15.13
CA VAL A 77 10.63 -20.22 -16.46
C VAL A 77 12.12 -20.32 -16.84
N ALA A 78 13.03 -19.99 -15.91
CA ALA A 78 14.47 -20.07 -16.16
C ALA A 78 14.96 -21.51 -16.37
N SER A 79 14.45 -22.48 -15.60
CA SER A 79 14.76 -23.91 -15.80
C SER A 79 14.34 -24.35 -17.19
N THR A 80 13.13 -23.98 -17.62
CA THR A 80 12.62 -24.29 -18.96
C THR A 80 13.53 -23.72 -20.05
N VAL A 81 13.98 -22.47 -19.92
CA VAL A 81 14.91 -21.83 -20.88
C VAL A 81 16.24 -22.59 -20.94
N ASN A 82 16.78 -23.03 -19.79
CA ASN A 82 18.04 -23.77 -19.74
C ASN A 82 17.91 -25.17 -20.36
N GLU A 83 16.86 -25.90 -20.06
CA GLU A 83 16.58 -27.23 -20.63
C GLU A 83 16.44 -27.17 -22.16
N VAL A 84 15.76 -26.14 -22.68
CA VAL A 84 15.65 -25.94 -24.13
C VAL A 84 17.01 -25.65 -24.76
N LYS A 85 17.88 -24.85 -24.12
CA LYS A 85 19.26 -24.62 -24.59
C LYS A 85 20.06 -25.92 -24.64
N GLU A 86 19.95 -26.74 -23.61
CA GLU A 86 20.66 -28.03 -23.51
C GLU A 86 20.16 -29.06 -24.53
N SER A 87 18.88 -29.02 -24.89
CA SER A 87 18.28 -29.92 -25.88
C SER A 87 18.83 -29.79 -27.31
N GLY A 88 19.60 -28.72 -27.60
CA GLY A 88 20.18 -28.46 -28.91
C GLY A 88 19.19 -27.94 -29.96
N VAL A 89 17.94 -27.67 -29.58
CA VAL A 89 16.93 -27.05 -30.45
C VAL A 89 17.29 -25.57 -30.67
N LYS A 90 17.45 -25.17 -31.94
CA LYS A 90 17.68 -23.77 -32.31
C LYS A 90 16.39 -22.96 -32.23
N CYS A 91 16.04 -22.50 -31.03
CA CYS A 91 14.94 -21.58 -30.78
C CYS A 91 15.49 -20.19 -30.37
N PRO A 92 14.95 -19.07 -30.89
CA PRO A 92 15.30 -17.74 -30.38
C PRO A 92 14.69 -17.51 -28.99
N LEU A 93 15.50 -17.64 -27.93
CA LEU A 93 15.08 -17.50 -26.52
C LEU A 93 15.18 -16.06 -25.95
N SER A 94 15.41 -15.07 -26.83
CA SER A 94 15.65 -13.67 -26.42
C SER A 94 14.48 -13.08 -25.63
N ARG A 95 13.25 -13.48 -25.94
CA ARG A 95 12.04 -12.90 -25.32
C ARG A 95 11.84 -13.40 -23.90
N GLU A 96 12.12 -14.66 -23.66
CA GLU A 96 12.03 -15.30 -22.35
C GLU A 96 13.12 -14.76 -21.42
N GLU A 97 14.33 -14.52 -21.93
CA GLU A 97 15.41 -13.87 -21.18
C GLU A 97 15.07 -12.42 -20.82
N GLU A 98 14.53 -11.64 -21.76
CA GLU A 98 14.04 -10.27 -21.53
C GLU A 98 12.90 -10.25 -20.50
N MET A 99 11.97 -11.20 -20.59
CA MET A 99 10.87 -11.34 -19.63
C MET A 99 11.39 -11.62 -18.22
N ILE A 100 12.32 -12.56 -18.05
CA ILE A 100 12.94 -12.85 -16.75
C ILE A 100 13.62 -11.61 -16.20
N ALA A 101 14.41 -10.91 -17.02
CA ALA A 101 15.10 -9.69 -16.60
C ALA A 101 14.11 -8.59 -16.15
N SER A 102 13.00 -8.41 -16.88
CA SER A 102 11.96 -7.43 -16.54
C SER A 102 11.22 -7.78 -15.25
N ILE A 103 10.92 -9.06 -15.01
CA ILE A 103 10.30 -9.51 -13.75
C ILE A 103 11.25 -9.27 -12.58
N MET A 104 12.53 -9.62 -12.72
CA MET A 104 13.53 -9.44 -11.66
C MET A 104 13.75 -7.96 -11.32
N ASP A 105 13.79 -7.06 -12.31
CA ASP A 105 13.82 -5.61 -12.09
C ASP A 105 12.57 -5.12 -11.35
N SER A 106 11.39 -5.65 -11.68
CA SER A 106 10.14 -5.33 -10.98
C SER A 106 10.15 -5.81 -9.53
N VAL A 107 10.67 -7.01 -9.26
CA VAL A 107 10.85 -7.57 -7.91
C VAL A 107 11.83 -6.72 -7.10
N ASP A 108 12.95 -6.29 -7.69
CA ASP A 108 13.92 -5.41 -7.01
C ASP A 108 13.27 -4.07 -6.63
N LYS A 109 12.58 -3.41 -7.56
CA LYS A 109 11.84 -2.16 -7.29
C LYS A 109 10.76 -2.35 -6.21
N PHE A 110 10.06 -3.48 -6.23
CA PHE A 110 9.06 -3.84 -5.23
C PHE A 110 9.69 -3.99 -3.83
N MET A 111 10.82 -4.70 -3.74
CA MET A 111 11.56 -4.89 -2.49
C MET A 111 12.18 -3.59 -1.97
N GLN A 112 12.76 -2.76 -2.84
CA GLN A 112 13.27 -1.44 -2.47
C GLN A 112 12.14 -0.55 -1.92
N THR A 113 10.96 -0.59 -2.55
CA THR A 113 9.79 0.16 -2.07
C THR A 113 9.33 -0.34 -0.70
N CYS A 114 9.41 -1.65 -0.42
CA CYS A 114 9.17 -2.18 0.93
C CYS A 114 10.13 -1.57 1.96
N LEU A 115 11.42 -1.44 1.64
CA LEU A 115 12.41 -0.83 2.56
C LEU A 115 12.10 0.66 2.80
N VAL A 116 11.69 1.38 1.75
CA VAL A 116 11.25 2.78 1.88
C VAL A 116 10.02 2.86 2.79
N LEU A 117 9.02 2.01 2.58
CA LEU A 117 7.79 1.99 3.39
C LEU A 117 8.10 1.70 4.87
N GLU A 118 9.02 0.79 5.16
CA GLU A 118 9.46 0.53 6.54
C GLU A 118 10.13 1.74 7.19
N ARG A 119 10.96 2.45 6.45
CA ARG A 119 11.59 3.68 6.92
C ARG A 119 10.55 4.76 7.20
N GLU A 120 9.62 4.99 6.27
CA GLU A 120 8.56 5.99 6.46
C GLU A 120 7.64 5.63 7.64
N LEU A 121 7.35 4.34 7.85
CA LEU A 121 6.61 3.87 9.02
C LEU A 121 7.35 4.16 10.33
N LYS A 122 8.66 3.94 10.37
CA LYS A 122 9.49 4.24 11.53
C LYS A 122 9.50 5.74 11.82
N ASN A 123 9.77 6.56 10.81
CA ASN A 123 9.80 8.02 10.92
C ASN A 123 8.44 8.56 11.42
N ALA A 124 7.33 8.10 10.84
CA ALA A 124 5.99 8.51 11.26
C ALA A 124 5.66 8.02 12.68
N HIS A 125 6.21 6.89 13.12
CA HIS A 125 5.99 6.39 14.47
C HIS A 125 6.66 7.24 15.55
N GLU A 126 7.84 7.79 15.26
CA GLU A 126 8.63 8.63 16.17
C GLU A 126 8.00 10.01 16.44
N LEU A 127 7.08 10.47 15.59
CA LEU A 127 6.33 11.71 15.80
C LEU A 127 5.37 11.60 17.00
N THR A 128 5.41 12.61 17.88
CA THR A 128 4.59 12.70 19.08
C THR A 128 3.29 13.46 18.87
N GLU A 129 3.34 14.55 18.11
CA GLU A 129 2.16 15.39 17.85
C GLU A 129 1.13 14.66 16.97
N PRO A 130 -0.15 14.49 17.43
CA PRO A 130 -1.14 13.69 16.72
C PRO A 130 -1.40 14.14 15.29
N PHE A 131 -1.42 15.45 15.05
CA PHE A 131 -1.69 16.02 13.72
C PHE A 131 -0.51 15.80 12.77
N GLU A 132 0.71 16.13 13.20
CA GLU A 132 1.93 15.90 12.41
C GLU A 132 2.10 14.42 12.06
N LYS A 133 1.82 13.55 13.04
CA LYS A 133 1.80 12.11 12.85
C LYS A 133 0.80 11.69 11.78
N ALA A 134 -0.45 12.15 11.86
CA ALA A 134 -1.47 11.85 10.86
C ALA A 134 -1.10 12.35 9.46
N CYS A 135 -0.52 13.55 9.36
CA CYS A 135 0.03 14.08 8.10
C CYS A 135 1.14 13.19 7.55
N ALA A 136 2.09 12.74 8.37
CA ALA A 136 3.15 11.83 7.94
C ALA A 136 2.60 10.49 7.42
N TYR A 137 1.60 9.91 8.09
CA TYR A 137 0.92 8.72 7.61
C TYR A 137 0.19 8.94 6.27
N ARG A 138 -0.47 10.09 6.09
CA ARG A 138 -1.17 10.46 4.84
C ARG A 138 -0.19 10.70 3.69
N ASP A 139 0.86 11.48 3.92
CA ASP A 139 1.68 12.06 2.85
C ASP A 139 2.88 11.19 2.49
N LYS A 140 3.38 10.38 3.44
CA LYS A 140 4.55 9.52 3.23
C LYS A 140 4.16 8.05 3.19
N VAL A 141 3.55 7.54 4.25
CA VAL A 141 3.23 6.09 4.36
C VAL A 141 2.21 5.69 3.30
N PHE A 142 1.05 6.35 3.27
CA PHE A 142 -0.01 6.02 2.31
C PHE A 142 0.40 6.27 0.85
N ALA A 143 1.18 7.31 0.58
CA ALA A 143 1.75 7.55 -0.74
C ALA A 143 2.68 6.39 -1.16
N THR A 144 3.55 5.92 -0.27
CA THR A 144 4.46 4.80 -0.55
C THR A 144 3.70 3.48 -0.71
N MET A 145 2.63 3.25 0.06
CA MET A 145 1.74 2.09 -0.11
C MET A 145 1.14 2.04 -1.51
N LYS A 146 0.75 3.19 -2.10
CA LYS A 146 0.24 3.24 -3.48
C LYS A 146 1.30 2.83 -4.50
N VAL A 147 2.54 3.27 -4.33
CA VAL A 147 3.66 2.89 -5.20
C VAL A 147 3.96 1.39 -5.07
N LEU A 148 3.99 0.87 -3.83
CA LEU A 148 4.20 -0.55 -3.59
C LEU A 148 3.10 -1.38 -4.26
N ARG A 149 1.85 -0.93 -4.14
CA ARG A 149 0.70 -1.57 -4.79
C ARG A 149 0.83 -1.57 -6.31
N SER A 150 1.25 -0.48 -6.95
CA SER A 150 1.38 -0.46 -8.41
C SER A 150 2.40 -1.48 -8.93
N TYR A 151 3.48 -1.72 -8.18
CA TYR A 151 4.45 -2.77 -8.51
C TYR A 151 3.87 -4.17 -8.26
N GLY A 152 3.10 -4.36 -7.17
CA GLY A 152 2.39 -5.61 -6.92
C GLY A 152 1.38 -5.96 -8.03
N ASP A 153 0.57 -4.98 -8.45
CA ASP A 153 -0.41 -5.13 -9.54
C ASP A 153 0.29 -5.45 -10.89
N ALA A 154 1.51 -4.94 -11.09
CA ALA A 154 2.32 -5.28 -12.27
C ALA A 154 2.82 -6.73 -12.21
N LEU A 155 3.26 -7.20 -11.03
CA LEU A 155 3.69 -8.58 -10.83
C LEU A 155 2.53 -9.58 -11.01
N GLU A 156 1.33 -9.25 -10.53
CA GLU A 156 0.12 -10.07 -10.70
C GLU A 156 -0.17 -10.40 -12.16
N ARG A 157 0.10 -9.46 -13.08
CA ARG A 157 -0.17 -9.65 -14.53
C ARG A 157 0.80 -10.61 -15.20
N VAL A 158 1.98 -10.80 -14.63
CA VAL A 158 3.07 -11.56 -15.26
C VAL A 158 3.24 -12.93 -14.61
N VAL A 159 3.00 -13.03 -13.30
CA VAL A 159 3.07 -14.30 -12.56
C VAL A 159 1.88 -15.18 -12.92
N GLY A 160 2.14 -16.44 -13.24
CA GLY A 160 1.08 -17.40 -13.55
C GLY A 160 0.10 -17.60 -12.37
N LYS A 161 -1.20 -17.71 -12.67
CA LYS A 161 -2.29 -17.85 -11.68
C LYS A 161 -2.04 -18.96 -10.65
N THR A 162 -1.41 -20.06 -11.04
CA THR A 162 -1.09 -21.19 -10.15
C THR A 162 -0.06 -20.86 -9.07
N TYR A 163 0.79 -19.87 -9.32
CA TYR A 163 1.82 -19.42 -8.37
C TYR A 163 1.33 -18.27 -7.50
N TRP A 164 0.38 -17.48 -8.01
CA TRP A 164 -0.11 -16.30 -7.31
C TRP A 164 -0.90 -16.70 -6.04
N PRO A 165 -0.54 -16.19 -4.85
CA PRO A 165 -1.09 -16.67 -3.58
C PRO A 165 -2.47 -16.12 -3.26
N PHE A 166 -2.97 -15.16 -4.04
CA PHE A 166 -4.23 -14.46 -3.79
C PHE A 166 -5.24 -14.73 -4.91
N ALA A 167 -6.53 -14.68 -4.57
CA ALA A 167 -7.58 -14.67 -5.57
C ALA A 167 -7.47 -13.39 -6.42
N THR A 168 -7.59 -13.52 -7.74
CA THR A 168 -7.61 -12.35 -8.63
C THR A 168 -8.95 -11.61 -8.47
N TYR A 169 -9.02 -10.38 -8.99
CA TYR A 169 -10.30 -9.65 -9.00
C TYR A 169 -11.41 -10.40 -9.73
N GLU A 170 -11.07 -11.15 -10.78
CA GLU A 170 -12.04 -11.98 -11.49
C GLU A 170 -12.61 -13.07 -10.57
N ASP A 171 -11.74 -13.74 -9.82
CA ASP A 171 -12.16 -14.78 -8.87
C ASP A 171 -13.05 -14.20 -7.77
N LEU A 172 -12.67 -13.04 -7.21
CA LEU A 172 -13.42 -12.37 -6.14
C LEU A 172 -14.79 -11.84 -6.60
N LEU A 173 -14.92 -11.43 -7.85
CA LEU A 173 -16.13 -10.79 -8.35
C LEU A 173 -17.11 -11.76 -9.03
N PHE A 174 -16.62 -12.86 -9.60
CA PHE A 174 -17.42 -13.73 -10.46
C PHE A 174 -17.39 -15.22 -10.08
N ASN A 175 -16.46 -15.67 -9.23
CA ASN A 175 -16.35 -17.08 -8.83
C ASN A 175 -16.72 -17.31 -7.35
N ILE A 176 -17.76 -16.64 -6.86
CA ILE A 176 -18.36 -16.90 -5.53
C ILE A 176 -19.39 -18.03 -5.63
#